data_AF-A0A538Q2D8-F1
#
_entry.id   AF-A0A538Q2D8-F1
#
_cell.length_a   1.000
_cell.length_b   1.000
_cell.length_c   1.000
_cell.angle_alpha   90.00
_cell.angle_beta   90.00
_cell.angle_gamma   90.00
#
_symmetry.space_group_name_H-M   'P 1'
#
loop_
_entity.id
_entity.type
_entity.pdbx_description
1 polymer ?
#
loop_
_entity_poly.entity_id
_entity_poly.type
_entity_poly.pdbx_seq_one_letter_code
_entity_poly.pdbx_strand_id
1 'polypeptide(L)'
;MNTFSRVAMVIVGMTGLAAAQPKADTKAADPKMAPKAPDAKTPPKADAGAMPEMKPPTEIADMAKAAGGTWHCKGQGMDHSMKMQDMTATMKMKVAMNGWWIEGDFESRMGKEPFQFTSYTTFDPASKKWKRVMVESGGGWSTGESAGLKNGKVEWDLTAHSMMGEMPFRDHEDMTDAKAGAKFWGEFSPDKGKTWTKVYEMTCKK
;
A
#
# COMPACT_ATOMS: atom_id res chain seq x y z
N MET A 1 31.73 -2.45 -0.31
CA MET A 1 32.02 -1.60 -1.49
C MET A 1 30.81 -1.71 -2.40
N ASN A 2 29.99 -0.66 -2.46
CA ASN A 2 28.71 -0.65 -3.19
C ASN A 2 28.94 -0.14 -4.61
N THR A 3 28.63 -0.96 -5.62
CA THR A 3 28.65 -0.54 -7.03
C THR A 3 27.21 -0.33 -7.49
N PHE A 4 26.79 0.94 -7.52
CA PHE A 4 25.52 1.35 -8.13
C PHE A 4 25.66 1.29 -9.66
N SER A 5 24.96 0.35 -10.30
CA SER A 5 24.78 0.36 -11.75
C SER A 5 23.58 1.24 -12.09
N ARG A 6 23.86 2.34 -12.79
CA ARG A 6 22.85 3.21 -13.41
C ARG A 6 22.28 2.50 -14.63
N VAL A 7 21.00 2.12 -14.60
CA VAL A 7 20.25 1.73 -15.79
C VAL A 7 19.51 2.96 -16.30
N ALA A 8 19.94 3.45 -17.46
CA ALA A 8 19.21 4.45 -18.22
C ALA A 8 17.97 3.79 -18.84
N MET A 9 16.77 4.17 -18.40
CA MET A 9 15.54 3.84 -19.11
C MET A 9 15.39 4.78 -20.32
N VAL A 10 15.47 4.19 -21.50
CA VAL A 10 15.11 4.80 -22.77
C VAL A 10 13.58 4.82 -22.87
N ILE A 11 12.99 6.02 -22.87
CA ILE A 11 11.57 6.22 -23.17
C ILE A 11 11.39 6.06 -24.68
N VAL A 12 10.87 4.91 -25.10
CA VAL A 12 10.41 4.69 -26.48
C VAL A 12 8.99 5.22 -26.57
N GLY A 13 8.83 6.32 -27.31
CA GLY A 13 7.54 6.87 -27.66
C GLY A 13 6.77 5.91 -28.57
N MET A 14 5.53 5.60 -28.18
CA MET A 14 4.56 4.99 -29.09
C MET A 14 3.66 6.08 -29.67
N THR A 15 3.99 6.40 -30.90
CA THR A 15 3.19 7.05 -31.95
C THR A 15 1.73 6.61 -31.95
N GLY A 16 0.85 7.60 -32.03
CA GLY A 16 -0.59 7.42 -32.17
C GLY A 16 -0.99 6.77 -33.49
N LEU A 17 -1.97 5.87 -33.39
CA LEU A 17 -2.75 5.36 -34.51
C LEU A 17 -4.07 6.13 -34.57
N ALA A 18 -4.17 7.07 -35.50
CA ALA A 18 -5.44 7.61 -35.98
C ALA A 18 -5.55 7.25 -37.46
N ALA A 19 -6.43 6.32 -37.79
CA ALA A 19 -6.72 5.92 -39.17
C ALA A 19 -8.15 6.30 -39.55
N ALA A 20 -8.23 7.08 -40.63
CA ALA A 20 -9.28 7.17 -41.64
C ALA A 20 -10.69 7.65 -41.24
N GLN A 21 -11.00 8.91 -41.59
CA GLN A 21 -12.32 9.28 -42.12
C GLN A 21 -12.19 9.62 -43.62
N PRO A 22 -13.18 9.23 -44.46
CA PRO A 22 -13.15 9.47 -45.90
C PRO A 22 -13.44 10.93 -46.27
N LYS A 23 -12.78 11.37 -47.34
CA LYS A 23 -12.96 12.65 -48.03
C LYS A 23 -14.33 12.74 -48.71
N ALA A 24 -14.98 13.90 -48.61
CA ALA A 24 -15.95 14.38 -49.57
C ALA A 24 -15.69 15.86 -49.85
N ASP A 25 -15.73 16.20 -51.14
CA ASP A 25 -15.26 17.43 -51.75
C ASP A 25 -16.20 18.64 -51.66
N THR A 26 -15.56 19.82 -51.71
CA THR A 26 -15.99 21.11 -52.31
C THR A 26 -17.27 21.81 -51.84
N LYS A 27 -17.12 23.07 -51.39
CA LYS A 27 -17.46 24.28 -52.19
C LYS A 27 -17.01 25.56 -51.46
N ALA A 28 -16.25 26.40 -52.15
CA ALA A 28 -15.90 27.75 -51.72
C ALA A 28 -17.14 28.66 -51.73
N ALA A 29 -17.27 29.50 -50.71
CA ALA A 29 -18.12 30.69 -50.69
C ALA A 29 -17.46 31.77 -49.82
N ASP A 30 -17.48 33.00 -50.33
CA ASP A 30 -16.81 34.21 -49.84
C ASP A 30 -17.12 34.62 -48.38
N PRO A 31 -16.20 35.35 -47.73
CA PRO A 31 -16.36 35.81 -46.35
C PRO A 31 -17.26 37.05 -46.30
N LYS A 32 -18.49 36.90 -45.82
CA LYS A 32 -19.34 38.03 -45.45
C LYS A 32 -19.14 38.34 -43.96
N MET A 33 -18.54 39.50 -43.69
CA MET A 33 -18.35 40.09 -42.36
C MET A 33 -19.59 39.92 -41.47
N ALA A 34 -19.42 39.23 -40.34
CA ALA A 34 -20.39 39.21 -39.25
C ALA A 34 -20.11 40.38 -38.27
N PRO A 35 -21.16 41.01 -37.72
CA PRO A 35 -21.01 42.11 -36.77
C PRO A 35 -20.45 41.64 -35.42
N LYS A 36 -19.59 42.50 -34.85
CA LYS A 36 -18.94 42.36 -33.55
C LYS A 36 -19.98 42.12 -32.45
N ALA A 37 -19.90 40.95 -31.80
CA ALA A 37 -20.75 40.61 -30.66
C ALA A 37 -20.43 41.54 -29.46
N PRO A 38 -21.45 41.94 -28.67
CA PRO A 38 -21.27 42.82 -27.53
C PRO A 38 -20.52 42.11 -26.39
N ASP A 39 -19.67 42.88 -25.72
CA ASP A 39 -18.79 42.47 -24.62
C ASP A 39 -19.52 41.62 -23.57
N ALA A 40 -19.15 40.33 -23.52
CA ALA A 40 -19.55 39.43 -22.45
C ALA A 40 -18.93 39.91 -21.15
N LYS A 41 -19.76 40.47 -20.26
CA LYS A 41 -19.39 40.79 -18.88
C LYS A 41 -18.76 39.56 -18.23
N THR A 42 -17.50 39.68 -17.84
CA THR A 42 -16.76 38.72 -17.05
C THR A 42 -17.59 38.33 -15.83
N PRO A 43 -17.95 37.05 -15.63
CA PRO A 43 -18.69 36.64 -14.43
C PRO A 43 -17.84 36.94 -13.19
N PRO A 44 -18.47 37.31 -12.06
CA PRO A 44 -17.76 37.60 -10.82
C PRO A 44 -16.91 36.39 -10.44
N LYS A 45 -15.64 36.65 -10.16
CA LYS A 45 -14.67 35.66 -9.66
C LYS A 45 -15.24 35.13 -8.34
N ALA A 46 -15.79 33.92 -8.37
CA ALA A 46 -16.27 33.26 -7.16
C ALA A 46 -15.12 33.24 -6.15
N ASP A 47 -15.41 33.75 -4.95
CA ASP A 47 -14.50 33.69 -3.82
C ASP A 47 -14.15 32.23 -3.61
N ALA A 48 -12.90 31.88 -3.92
CA ALA A 48 -12.39 30.53 -3.72
C ALA A 48 -12.20 30.37 -2.21
N GLY A 49 -13.29 30.05 -1.53
CA GLY A 49 -13.30 29.78 -0.09
C GLY A 49 -12.15 28.83 0.22
N ALA A 50 -11.34 29.22 1.22
CA ALA A 50 -10.18 28.45 1.63
C ALA A 50 -10.59 26.99 1.84
N MET A 51 -10.05 26.09 1.04
CA MET A 51 -10.30 24.66 1.22
C MET A 51 -9.87 24.29 2.64
N PRO A 52 -10.69 23.52 3.38
CA PRO A 52 -10.31 23.06 4.71
C PRO A 52 -8.91 22.46 4.67
N GLU A 53 -8.06 22.91 5.58
CA GLU A 53 -6.70 22.40 5.70
C GLU A 53 -6.77 20.88 5.93
N MET A 54 -6.23 20.10 4.98
CA MET A 54 -6.20 18.64 5.09
C MET A 54 -5.25 18.26 6.23
N LYS A 55 -5.83 17.71 7.31
CA LYS A 55 -5.10 17.18 8.47
C LYS A 55 -5.14 15.66 8.46
N PRO A 56 -4.08 14.98 8.92
CA PRO A 56 -4.09 13.53 9.05
C PRO A 56 -5.21 13.04 9.97
N PRO A 57 -5.80 11.87 9.70
CA PRO A 57 -6.76 11.24 10.61
C PRO A 57 -6.14 10.99 11.99
N THR A 58 -6.91 11.25 13.05
CA THR A 58 -6.48 11.04 14.44
C THR A 58 -6.16 9.58 14.75
N GLU A 59 -6.84 8.66 14.06
CA GLU A 59 -6.68 7.22 14.16
C GLU A 59 -5.22 6.79 13.94
N ILE A 60 -4.51 7.47 13.02
CA ILE A 60 -3.10 7.19 12.74
C ILE A 60 -2.23 7.50 13.95
N ALA A 61 -2.45 8.65 14.59
CA ALA A 61 -1.70 9.04 15.78
C ALA A 61 -1.98 8.09 16.96
N ASP A 62 -3.25 7.69 17.14
CA ASP A 62 -3.65 6.76 18.20
C ASP A 62 -3.04 5.37 18.00
N MET A 63 -3.10 4.83 16.78
CA MET A 63 -2.48 3.54 16.47
C MET A 63 -0.96 3.61 16.60
N ALA A 64 -0.33 4.70 16.14
CA ALA A 64 1.12 4.86 16.30
C ALA A 64 1.54 5.01 17.77
N LYS A 65 0.72 5.61 18.63
CA LYS A 65 0.98 5.64 20.07
C LYS A 65 0.94 4.25 20.70
N ALA A 66 0.01 3.41 20.26
CA ALA A 66 -0.12 2.03 20.76
C ALA A 66 0.97 1.10 20.20
N ALA A 67 1.21 1.14 18.90
CA ALA A 67 2.06 0.19 18.18
C ALA A 67 3.50 0.70 17.94
N GLY A 68 3.74 2.01 17.97
CA GLY A 68 5.03 2.63 17.66
C GLY A 68 6.15 2.22 18.62
N GLY A 69 7.35 2.03 18.10
CA GLY A 69 8.51 1.55 18.86
C GLY A 69 9.29 0.47 18.10
N THR A 70 10.24 -0.14 18.79
CA THR A 70 10.96 -1.32 18.30
C THR A 70 10.39 -2.55 18.99
N TRP A 71 10.18 -3.62 18.24
CA TRP A 71 9.69 -4.89 18.72
C TRP A 71 10.67 -5.99 18.33
N HIS A 72 10.87 -6.94 19.23
CA HIS A 72 11.63 -8.15 18.99
C HIS A 72 10.69 -9.34 18.94
N CYS A 73 10.73 -10.06 17.82
CA CYS A 73 9.83 -11.17 17.54
C CYS A 73 10.58 -12.50 17.53
N LYS A 74 9.91 -13.54 18.02
CA LYS A 74 10.35 -14.94 17.92
C LYS A 74 9.18 -15.80 17.47
N GLY A 75 9.44 -16.78 16.63
CA GLY A 75 8.41 -17.64 16.09
C GLY A 75 8.94 -18.56 15.00
N GLN A 76 8.07 -18.87 14.04
CA GLN A 76 8.41 -19.65 12.87
C GLN A 76 7.89 -18.96 11.60
N GLY A 77 8.60 -19.14 10.49
CA GLY A 77 8.23 -18.64 9.16
C GLY A 77 8.55 -19.68 8.08
N MET A 78 7.77 -19.69 7.01
CA MET A 78 7.94 -20.59 5.89
C MET A 78 9.07 -20.11 4.98
N ASP A 79 10.06 -20.96 4.74
CA ASP A 79 11.16 -20.68 3.81
C ASP A 79 10.78 -21.00 2.34
N HIS A 80 11.70 -20.74 1.39
CA HIS A 80 11.50 -21.07 -0.02
C HIS A 80 11.31 -22.58 -0.30
N SER A 81 11.63 -23.45 0.64
CA SER A 81 11.40 -24.90 0.55
C SER A 81 10.00 -25.30 1.01
N MET A 82 9.14 -24.32 1.33
CA MET A 82 7.78 -24.49 1.86
C MET A 82 7.77 -25.18 3.23
N LYS A 83 8.84 -25.03 4.01
CA LYS A 83 8.96 -25.61 5.36
C LYS A 83 9.00 -24.50 6.40
N MET A 84 8.34 -24.75 7.53
CA MET A 84 8.43 -23.86 8.69
C MET A 84 9.83 -23.95 9.30
N GLN A 85 10.49 -22.81 9.41
CA GLN A 85 11.79 -22.63 10.06
C GLN A 85 11.64 -21.71 11.25
N ASP A 86 12.49 -21.90 12.25
CA ASP A 86 12.57 -20.96 13.36
C ASP A 86 12.98 -19.57 12.84
N MET A 87 12.31 -18.56 13.39
CA MET A 87 12.44 -17.17 12.98
C MET A 87 12.71 -16.28 14.19
N THR A 88 13.67 -15.38 14.00
CA THR A 88 13.84 -14.20 14.85
C THR A 88 13.70 -12.96 13.99
N ALA A 89 13.05 -11.93 14.51
CA ALA A 89 12.84 -10.70 13.77
C ALA A 89 12.91 -9.46 14.67
N THR A 90 13.16 -8.32 14.05
CA THR A 90 13.00 -6.99 14.65
C THR A 90 12.04 -6.19 13.78
N MET A 91 11.04 -5.57 14.41
CA MET A 91 10.06 -4.72 13.76
C MET A 91 10.13 -3.32 14.34
N LYS A 92 10.20 -2.29 13.51
CA LYS A 92 10.21 -0.88 13.93
C LYS A 92 9.01 -0.18 13.35
N MET A 93 8.22 0.44 14.20
CA MET A 93 7.03 1.18 13.80
C MET A 93 7.14 2.65 14.19
N LYS A 94 6.84 3.55 13.25
CA LYS A 94 6.84 5.00 13.49
C LYS A 94 5.82 5.69 12.61
N VAL A 95 5.43 6.91 13.00
CA VAL A 95 4.69 7.81 12.11
C VAL A 95 5.63 8.33 11.02
N ALA A 96 5.16 8.37 9.79
CA ALA A 96 5.88 8.86 8.63
C ALA A 96 5.00 9.82 7.81
N MET A 97 5.61 10.43 6.79
CA MET A 97 4.92 11.27 5.78
C MET A 97 4.01 12.33 6.40
N ASN A 98 4.54 13.15 7.30
CA ASN A 98 3.82 14.24 7.97
C ASN A 98 2.55 13.79 8.72
N GLY A 99 2.55 12.58 9.29
CA GLY A 99 1.40 12.10 10.07
C GLY A 99 0.38 11.28 9.30
N TRP A 100 0.52 11.17 7.98
CA TRP A 100 -0.45 10.50 7.12
C TRP A 100 -0.28 8.99 7.02
N TRP A 101 0.85 8.46 7.50
CA TRP A 101 1.17 7.04 7.39
C TRP A 101 1.89 6.55 8.64
N ILE A 102 1.72 5.27 8.94
CA ILE A 102 2.56 4.50 9.84
C ILE A 102 3.49 3.67 8.96
N GLU A 103 4.79 3.86 9.15
CA GLU A 103 5.84 3.06 8.51
C GLU A 103 6.26 1.95 9.47
N GLY A 104 6.26 0.72 8.97
CA GLY A 104 6.70 -0.48 9.67
C GLY A 104 7.84 -1.16 8.92
N ASP A 105 9.04 -1.11 9.46
CA ASP A 105 10.21 -1.82 8.94
C ASP A 105 10.38 -3.14 9.67
N PHE A 106 10.54 -4.24 8.93
CA PHE A 106 10.70 -5.57 9.47
C PHE A 106 11.95 -6.23 8.89
N GLU A 107 12.76 -6.81 9.76
CA GLU A 107 13.92 -7.60 9.40
C GLU A 107 13.89 -8.92 10.15
N SER A 108 13.97 -10.04 9.43
CA SER A 108 14.00 -11.38 10.01
C SER A 108 15.01 -12.30 9.35
N ARG A 109 15.22 -13.44 10.01
CA ARG A 109 15.86 -14.61 9.42
C ARG A 109 14.98 -15.82 9.68
N MET A 110 14.58 -16.51 8.61
CA MET A 110 13.88 -17.80 8.66
C MET A 110 14.93 -18.89 8.41
N GLY A 111 15.40 -19.52 9.49
CA GLY A 111 16.61 -20.34 9.44
C GLY A 111 17.84 -19.53 8.98
N LYS A 112 18.33 -19.81 7.76
CA LYS A 112 19.47 -19.10 7.14
C LYS A 112 19.05 -18.04 6.13
N GLU A 113 17.77 -17.97 5.78
CA GLU A 113 17.26 -17.08 4.75
C GLU A 113 16.87 -15.72 5.36
N PRO A 114 17.49 -14.61 4.92
CA PRO A 114 17.07 -13.29 5.35
C PRO A 114 15.76 -12.90 4.67
N PHE A 115 14.87 -12.26 5.41
CA PHE A 115 13.65 -11.68 4.87
C PHE A 115 13.43 -10.30 5.47
N GLN A 116 12.99 -9.36 4.65
CA GLN A 116 12.74 -7.99 5.05
C GLN A 116 11.48 -7.47 4.37
N PHE A 117 10.76 -6.59 5.05
CA PHE A 117 9.75 -5.78 4.38
C PHE A 117 9.69 -4.39 4.97
N THR A 118 9.18 -3.46 4.17
CA THR A 118 8.69 -2.17 4.66
C THR A 118 7.20 -2.08 4.34
N SER A 119 6.42 -1.72 5.35
CA SER A 119 4.99 -1.54 5.26
C SER A 119 4.59 -0.10 5.52
N TYR A 120 3.57 0.35 4.80
CA TYR A 120 2.93 1.64 4.98
C TYR A 120 1.46 1.40 5.26
N THR A 121 1.01 1.85 6.43
CA THR A 121 -0.39 1.73 6.87
C THR A 121 -1.00 3.12 7.05
N THR A 122 -2.21 3.33 6.53
CA THR A 122 -2.97 4.59 6.69
C THR A 122 -4.44 4.29 6.97
N PHE A 123 -5.19 5.32 7.35
CA PHE A 123 -6.62 5.23 7.61
C PHE A 123 -7.40 6.02 6.55
N ASP A 124 -8.37 5.37 5.92
CA ASP A 124 -9.33 6.00 5.02
C ASP A 124 -10.58 6.42 5.82
N PRO A 125 -10.79 7.73 6.05
CA PRO A 125 -11.93 8.22 6.82
C PRO A 125 -13.27 8.02 6.10
N ALA A 126 -13.28 7.91 4.77
CA ALA A 126 -14.50 7.72 4.00
C ALA A 126 -15.04 6.31 4.17
N SER A 127 -14.18 5.29 4.02
CA SER A 127 -14.58 3.89 4.22
C SER A 127 -14.48 3.43 5.68
N LYS A 128 -13.85 4.23 6.55
CA LYS A 128 -13.49 3.86 7.94
C LYS A 128 -12.71 2.55 7.99
N LYS A 129 -11.77 2.38 7.07
CA LYS A 129 -10.92 1.19 6.98
C LYS A 129 -9.47 1.60 6.99
N TRP A 130 -8.65 0.73 7.54
CA TRP A 130 -7.21 0.81 7.39
C TRP A 130 -6.81 0.28 6.03
N LYS A 131 -5.78 0.88 5.45
CA LYS A 131 -5.16 0.47 4.19
C LYS A 131 -3.70 0.17 4.46
N ARG A 132 -3.21 -0.93 3.89
CA ARG A 132 -1.80 -1.33 4.01
C ARG A 132 -1.22 -1.63 2.64
N VAL A 133 0.02 -1.21 2.46
CA VAL A 133 0.92 -1.65 1.40
C VAL A 133 2.17 -2.18 2.07
N MET A 134 2.68 -3.33 1.64
CA MET A 134 3.92 -3.92 2.12
C MET A 134 4.78 -4.29 0.92
N VAL A 135 6.07 -3.97 0.99
CA VAL A 135 7.04 -4.31 -0.06
C VAL A 135 8.10 -5.20 0.56
N GLU A 136 8.35 -6.34 -0.06
CA GLU A 136 9.11 -7.44 0.53
C GLU A 136 10.42 -7.67 -0.23
N SER A 137 11.43 -8.15 0.48
CA SER A 137 12.66 -8.66 -0.11
C SER A 137 12.34 -9.83 -1.04
N GLY A 138 12.91 -9.83 -2.25
CA GLY A 138 12.57 -10.80 -3.29
C GLY A 138 11.59 -10.26 -4.34
N GLY A 139 11.18 -8.99 -4.24
CA GLY A 139 10.39 -8.29 -5.26
C GLY A 139 8.88 -8.52 -5.16
N GLY A 140 8.43 -9.19 -4.09
CA GLY A 140 7.02 -9.29 -3.75
C GLY A 140 6.50 -8.00 -3.11
N TRP A 141 5.18 -7.82 -3.17
CA TRP A 141 4.50 -6.78 -2.42
C TRP A 141 3.08 -7.24 -2.11
N SER A 142 2.47 -6.69 -1.07
CA SER A 142 1.07 -6.97 -0.74
C SER A 142 0.30 -5.69 -0.45
N THR A 143 -1.00 -5.74 -0.72
CA THR A 143 -1.92 -4.64 -0.38
C THR A 143 -3.22 -5.16 0.16
N GLY A 144 -3.88 -4.35 0.98
CA GLY A 144 -5.22 -4.66 1.41
C GLY A 144 -5.72 -3.75 2.50
N GLU A 145 -6.67 -4.26 3.27
CA GLU A 145 -7.42 -3.46 4.22
C GLU A 145 -7.77 -4.21 5.50
N SER A 146 -8.10 -3.43 6.53
CA SER A 146 -8.59 -3.94 7.79
C SER A 146 -9.73 -3.07 8.31
N ALA A 147 -10.66 -3.69 9.04
CA ALA A 147 -11.63 -2.96 9.84
C ALA A 147 -11.01 -2.31 11.10
N GLY A 148 -9.71 -2.51 11.34
CA GLY A 148 -8.96 -1.99 12.46
C GLY A 148 -9.06 -2.86 13.72
N LEU A 149 -8.53 -2.31 14.82
CA LEU A 149 -8.48 -2.99 16.11
C LEU A 149 -9.88 -3.22 16.68
N LYS A 150 -10.24 -4.49 16.88
CA LYS A 150 -11.47 -4.93 17.55
C LYS A 150 -11.10 -5.92 18.65
N ASN A 151 -11.45 -5.60 19.89
CA ASN A 151 -11.16 -6.45 21.06
C ASN A 151 -9.67 -6.83 21.18
N GLY A 152 -8.77 -5.89 20.88
CA GLY A 152 -7.33 -6.14 20.91
C GLY A 152 -6.79 -6.96 19.73
N LYS A 153 -7.61 -7.21 18.71
CA LYS A 153 -7.22 -7.97 17.51
C LYS A 153 -7.37 -7.16 16.24
N VAL A 154 -6.46 -7.35 15.28
CA VAL A 154 -6.53 -6.75 13.94
C VAL A 154 -6.49 -7.89 12.93
N GLU A 155 -7.39 -7.82 11.96
CA GLU A 155 -7.51 -8.79 10.88
C GLU A 155 -7.30 -8.04 9.58
N TRP A 156 -6.35 -8.48 8.76
CA TRP A 156 -6.07 -7.91 7.45
C TRP A 156 -6.43 -8.89 6.35
N ASP A 157 -7.22 -8.41 5.40
CA ASP A 157 -7.44 -9.10 4.14
C ASP A 157 -6.53 -8.44 3.10
N LEU A 158 -5.48 -9.16 2.70
CA LEU A 158 -4.44 -8.71 1.79
C LEU A 158 -4.45 -9.54 0.49
N THR A 159 -3.92 -8.95 -0.56
CA THR A 159 -3.51 -9.64 -1.80
C THR A 159 -1.99 -9.55 -1.86
N ALA A 160 -1.33 -10.70 -1.88
CA ALA A 160 0.10 -10.80 -2.12
C ALA A 160 0.36 -10.93 -3.63
N HIS A 161 1.29 -10.13 -4.13
CA HIS A 161 1.71 -10.08 -5.52
C HIS A 161 3.17 -10.52 -5.58
N SER A 162 3.45 -11.63 -6.27
CA SER A 162 4.79 -12.19 -6.37
C SER A 162 5.05 -12.78 -7.75
N MET A 163 6.24 -13.34 -7.97
CA MET A 163 6.53 -14.10 -9.20
C MET A 163 5.63 -15.34 -9.38
N MET A 164 5.02 -15.83 -8.30
CA MET A 164 4.05 -16.95 -8.32
C MET A 164 2.63 -16.48 -8.70
N GLY A 165 2.44 -15.19 -8.95
CA GLY A 165 1.14 -14.56 -9.22
C GLY A 165 0.54 -13.90 -7.99
N GLU A 166 -0.76 -13.62 -8.10
CA GLU A 166 -1.56 -13.01 -7.03
C GLU A 166 -2.20 -14.10 -6.16
N MET A 167 -2.07 -13.96 -4.84
CA MET A 167 -2.67 -14.89 -3.88
C MET A 167 -3.32 -14.12 -2.73
N PRO A 168 -4.53 -14.53 -2.29
CA PRO A 168 -5.11 -14.04 -1.05
C PRO A 168 -4.19 -14.33 0.13
N PHE A 169 -4.08 -13.35 1.01
CA PHE A 169 -3.26 -13.40 2.21
C PHE A 169 -4.04 -12.80 3.38
N ARG A 170 -3.92 -13.41 4.56
CA ARG A 170 -4.47 -12.90 5.81
C ARG A 170 -3.35 -12.67 6.79
N ASP A 171 -3.35 -11.50 7.42
CA ASP A 171 -2.51 -11.20 8.57
C ASP A 171 -3.39 -11.00 9.80
N HIS A 172 -3.02 -11.67 10.87
CA HIS A 172 -3.72 -11.65 12.13
C HIS A 172 -2.81 -11.09 13.21
N GLU A 173 -3.27 -10.05 13.89
CA GLU A 173 -2.55 -9.42 14.99
C GLU A 173 -3.38 -9.53 16.26
N ASP A 174 -2.84 -10.14 17.31
CA ASP A 174 -3.50 -10.28 18.62
C ASP A 174 -2.64 -9.61 19.69
N MET A 175 -3.12 -8.46 20.17
CA MET A 175 -2.46 -7.62 21.18
C MET A 175 -3.17 -7.72 22.54
N THR A 176 -4.03 -8.72 22.75
CA THR A 176 -4.85 -8.84 23.97
C THR A 176 -4.03 -9.12 25.23
N ASP A 177 -2.88 -9.79 25.09
CA ASP A 177 -1.98 -10.10 26.20
C ASP A 177 -0.67 -9.33 26.09
N ALA A 178 -0.67 -8.11 26.62
CA ALA A 178 0.52 -7.26 26.63
C ALA A 178 1.71 -7.87 27.41
N LYS A 179 1.49 -8.80 28.35
CA LYS A 179 2.56 -9.44 29.11
C LYS A 179 3.21 -10.57 28.32
N ALA A 180 2.41 -11.38 27.63
CA ALA A 180 2.91 -12.41 26.74
C ALA A 180 3.58 -11.83 25.49
N GLY A 181 3.14 -10.64 25.06
CA GLY A 181 3.54 -9.99 23.82
C GLY A 181 2.46 -10.12 22.76
N ALA A 182 2.53 -9.28 21.73
CA ALA A 182 1.58 -9.33 20.62
C ALA A 182 1.87 -10.56 19.75
N LYS A 183 0.84 -11.35 19.43
CA LYS A 183 0.95 -12.51 18.54
C LYS A 183 0.59 -12.09 17.13
N PHE A 184 1.37 -12.56 16.17
CA PHE A 184 1.16 -12.33 14.75
C PHE A 184 1.18 -13.66 14.02
N TRP A 185 0.24 -13.92 13.12
CA TRP A 185 0.34 -15.04 12.19
C TRP A 185 -0.25 -14.68 10.84
N GLY A 186 0.33 -15.26 9.80
CA GLY A 186 -0.05 -15.01 8.42
C GLY A 186 -0.44 -16.30 7.72
N GLU A 187 -1.43 -16.22 6.85
CA GLU A 187 -1.91 -17.35 6.05
C GLU A 187 -2.06 -16.93 4.57
N PHE A 188 -1.65 -17.77 3.62
CA PHE A 188 -2.02 -17.57 2.21
C PHE A 188 -3.00 -18.66 1.75
N SER A 189 -3.67 -18.38 0.63
CA SER A 189 -4.55 -19.34 -0.01
C SER A 189 -4.21 -19.56 -1.49
N PRO A 190 -3.69 -20.74 -1.88
CA PRO A 190 -3.34 -21.03 -3.28
C PRO A 190 -4.58 -21.30 -4.15
N ASP A 191 -5.72 -21.63 -3.52
CA ASP A 191 -6.96 -22.03 -4.19
C ASP A 191 -8.05 -20.95 -4.12
N LYS A 192 -7.63 -19.69 -4.00
CA LYS A 192 -8.49 -18.49 -3.98
C LYS A 192 -9.48 -18.44 -2.81
N GLY A 193 -9.00 -18.81 -1.63
CA GLY A 193 -9.68 -18.65 -0.34
C GLY A 193 -10.36 -19.91 0.19
N LYS A 194 -10.22 -21.08 -0.47
CA LYS A 194 -10.88 -22.31 -0.01
C LYS A 194 -10.08 -23.00 1.09
N THR A 195 -8.75 -23.02 0.98
CA THR A 195 -7.82 -23.51 2.01
C THR A 195 -6.82 -22.44 2.37
N TRP A 196 -6.47 -22.38 3.66
CA TRP A 196 -5.55 -21.40 4.22
C TRP A 196 -4.35 -22.13 4.80
N THR A 197 -3.16 -21.76 4.35
CA THR A 197 -1.90 -22.32 4.81
C THR A 197 -1.16 -21.26 5.60
N LYS A 198 -0.92 -21.53 6.88
CA LYS A 198 -0.11 -20.68 7.74
C LYS A 198 1.33 -20.62 7.23
N VAL A 199 1.86 -19.41 7.08
CA VAL A 199 3.24 -19.15 6.64
C VAL A 199 4.12 -18.48 7.67
N TYR A 200 3.55 -17.87 8.69
CA TYR A 200 4.31 -17.51 9.87
C TYR A 200 3.42 -17.52 11.10
N GLU A 201 4.06 -17.66 12.24
CA GLU A 201 3.49 -17.36 13.54
C GLU A 201 4.61 -16.87 14.44
N MET A 202 4.42 -15.74 15.10
CA MET A 202 5.42 -15.14 15.97
C MET A 202 4.77 -14.41 17.14
N THR A 203 5.55 -14.26 18.20
CA THR A 203 5.23 -13.37 19.31
C THR A 203 6.27 -12.27 19.36
N CYS A 204 5.80 -11.01 19.36
CA CYS A 204 6.63 -9.82 19.43
C CYS A 204 6.47 -9.12 20.77
N LYS A 205 7.59 -8.64 21.31
CA LYS A 205 7.66 -7.84 22.53
C LYS A 205 8.37 -6.53 22.23
N LYS A 206 7.83 -5.44 22.76
CA LYS A 206 8.49 -4.13 22.78
C LYS A 206 9.71 -4.13 23.67
#